data_AF-A0A9W9L6Z2-F1
#
_entry.id   AF-A0A9W9L6Z2-F1
#
_cell.length_a   1.000
_cell.length_b   1.000
_cell.length_c   1.000
_cell.angle_alpha   90.00
_cell.angle_beta   90.00
_cell.angle_gamma   90.00
#
_symmetry.space_group_name_H-M   'P 1'
#
loop_
_entity.id
_entity.type
_entity.pdbx_description
1 polymer ?
#
loop_
_entity_poly.entity_id
_entity_poly.type
_entity_poly.pdbx_seq_one_letter_code
_entity_poly.pdbx_strand_id
1 'polypeptide(L)'
;MISFLDLPGEIRLIIYAYSLDPNEYVSGYRKIEDLLAAETDRTRGPMCTYPQPHVKCYTPSILLINRQITMEALHVLYRIPLNLYGTPSTYFTMRPMDITEFISEHLLQQIHYGVLRLDSASKNFVLPLLDIWCESNCLESLDVYRPRGTPIPRHHWYVVKSKLRTFSTLVPVVFHKVDDPLKADTATIKSMG
;
A
#
# COMPACT_ATOMS: atom_id res chain seq x y z
N MET A 1 -10.14 27.33 27.79
CA MET A 1 -10.08 26.03 27.09
C MET A 1 -8.78 25.99 26.32
N ILE A 2 -8.01 24.92 26.42
CA ILE A 2 -6.76 24.73 25.68
C ILE A 2 -7.14 24.15 24.31
N SER A 3 -6.72 24.80 23.23
CA SER A 3 -6.91 24.34 21.85
C SER A 3 -5.81 23.35 21.47
N PHE A 4 -6.09 22.50 20.48
CA PHE A 4 -5.09 21.58 19.92
C PHE A 4 -3.87 22.31 19.34
N LEU A 5 -4.06 23.51 18.77
CA LEU A 5 -2.97 24.33 18.23
C LEU A 5 -2.12 25.01 19.32
N ASP A 6 -2.60 25.05 20.56
CA ASP A 6 -1.84 25.58 21.70
C ASP A 6 -0.80 24.56 22.21
N LEU A 7 -0.89 23.29 21.75
CA LEU A 7 0.11 22.27 22.03
C LEU A 7 1.42 22.57 21.28
N PRO A 8 2.60 22.26 21.87
CA PRO A 8 3.87 22.33 21.16
C PRO A 8 3.85 21.48 19.87
N GLY A 9 4.57 21.94 18.84
CA GLY A 9 4.59 21.29 17.54
C GLY A 9 5.05 19.82 17.62
N GLU A 10 6.00 19.53 18.49
CA GLU A 10 6.53 18.19 18.73
C GLU A 10 5.44 17.23 19.23
N ILE A 11 4.57 17.71 20.13
CA ILE A 11 3.45 16.92 20.64
C ILE A 11 2.41 16.69 19.54
N ARG A 12 2.13 17.70 18.71
CA ARG A 12 1.22 17.54 17.56
C ARG A 12 1.73 16.51 16.57
N LEU A 13 3.04 16.51 16.26
CA LEU A 13 3.67 15.52 15.39
C LEU A 13 3.51 14.09 15.91
N ILE A 14 3.67 13.88 17.22
CA ILE A 14 3.43 12.57 17.86
C ILE A 14 1.97 12.17 17.69
N ILE A 15 1.03 13.09 17.95
CA ILE A 15 -0.41 12.80 17.81
C ILE A 15 -0.74 12.44 16.35
N TYR A 16 -0.22 13.15 15.37
CA TYR A 16 -0.42 12.83 13.95
C TYR A 16 0.08 11.43 13.62
N ALA A 17 1.24 11.02 14.12
CA ALA A 17 1.79 9.68 13.88
C ALA A 17 0.88 8.55 14.41
N TYR A 18 0.15 8.78 15.51
CA TYR A 18 -0.83 7.83 16.04
C TYR A 18 -2.20 7.90 15.36
N SER A 19 -2.53 9.04 14.76
CA SER A 19 -3.86 9.31 14.19
C SER A 19 -3.98 8.92 12.72
N LEU A 20 -2.84 8.71 12.05
CA LEU A 20 -2.75 8.47 10.62
C LEU A 20 -2.16 7.10 10.36
N ASP A 21 -2.89 6.25 9.65
CA ASP A 21 -2.38 4.96 9.17
C ASP A 21 -2.53 4.88 7.65
N PRO A 22 -1.44 4.97 6.87
CA PRO A 22 -1.50 4.83 5.42
C PRO A 22 -1.88 3.40 4.99
N ASN A 23 -1.85 2.41 5.90
CA ASN A 23 -2.15 1.00 5.64
C ASN A 23 -3.62 0.63 5.87
N GLU A 24 -4.48 1.58 6.24
CA GLU A 24 -5.90 1.33 6.52
C GLU A 24 -6.65 0.72 5.31
N TYR A 25 -6.17 0.98 4.09
CA TYR A 25 -6.71 0.43 2.84
C TYR A 25 -6.77 -1.11 2.83
N VAL A 26 -5.94 -1.79 3.62
CA VAL A 26 -5.94 -3.26 3.78
C VAL A 26 -7.29 -3.76 4.30
N SER A 27 -8.00 -2.96 5.10
CA SER A 27 -9.37 -3.29 5.51
C SER A 27 -10.34 -3.37 4.32
N GLY A 28 -10.10 -2.58 3.27
CA GLY A 28 -10.81 -2.65 2.00
C GLY A 28 -10.52 -3.94 1.25
N TYR A 29 -9.27 -4.41 1.24
CA TYR A 29 -8.90 -5.70 0.64
C TYR A 29 -9.63 -6.85 1.35
N ARG A 30 -9.61 -6.88 2.69
CA ARG A 30 -10.31 -7.91 3.47
C ARG A 30 -11.80 -7.94 3.19
N LYS A 31 -12.45 -6.78 3.10
CA LYS A 31 -13.88 -6.71 2.73
C LYS A 31 -14.16 -7.34 1.36
N ILE A 32 -13.27 -7.15 0.40
CA ILE A 32 -13.41 -7.78 -0.92
C ILE A 32 -13.19 -9.29 -0.81
N GLU A 33 -12.16 -9.74 -0.09
CA GLU A 33 -11.89 -11.16 0.15
C GLU A 33 -13.05 -11.87 0.86
N ASP A 34 -13.66 -11.23 1.86
CA ASP A 34 -14.83 -11.74 2.57
C ASP A 34 -16.03 -11.88 1.63
N LEU A 35 -16.25 -10.90 0.74
CA LEU A 35 -17.28 -10.99 -0.30
C LEU A 35 -17.00 -12.14 -1.28
N LEU A 36 -15.73 -12.36 -1.64
CA LEU A 36 -15.32 -13.49 -2.49
C LEU A 36 -15.60 -14.83 -1.82
N ALA A 37 -15.23 -14.98 -0.54
CA ALA A 37 -15.41 -16.21 0.22
C ALA A 37 -16.90 -16.54 0.45
N ALA A 38 -17.70 -15.52 0.79
CA ALA A 38 -19.14 -15.69 0.98
C ALA A 38 -19.86 -16.12 -0.31
N GLU A 39 -19.33 -15.74 -1.48
CA GLU A 39 -19.95 -16.08 -2.76
C GLU A 39 -19.55 -17.47 -3.28
N THR A 40 -18.33 -17.95 -3.01
CA THR A 40 -17.96 -19.33 -3.37
C THR A 40 -18.86 -20.40 -2.76
N ASP A 41 -19.57 -20.05 -1.68
CA ASP A 41 -20.51 -20.91 -0.97
C ASP A 41 -21.94 -20.87 -1.55
N ARG A 42 -22.26 -19.90 -2.43
CA ARG A 42 -23.59 -19.73 -3.01
C ARG A 42 -23.67 -20.35 -4.41
N THR A 43 -24.68 -21.20 -4.60
CA THR A 43 -25.00 -21.87 -5.86
C THR A 43 -25.22 -20.89 -7.02
N ARG A 44 -24.18 -20.75 -7.86
CA ARG A 44 -24.12 -20.32 -9.28
C ARG A 44 -25.38 -19.66 -9.86
N GLY A 45 -25.49 -18.34 -9.69
CA GLY A 45 -26.23 -17.47 -10.62
C GLY A 45 -25.32 -16.97 -11.76
N PRO A 46 -25.85 -16.35 -12.83
CA PRO A 46 -25.04 -15.73 -13.86
C PRO A 46 -24.25 -14.54 -13.30
N MET A 47 -22.96 -14.45 -13.63
CA MET A 47 -22.03 -13.47 -13.05
C MET A 47 -22.43 -11.99 -13.25
N CYS A 48 -23.30 -11.71 -14.23
CA CYS A 48 -23.77 -10.36 -14.55
C CYS A 48 -24.84 -9.81 -13.58
N THR A 49 -25.39 -10.62 -12.68
CA THR A 49 -26.36 -10.15 -11.67
C THR A 49 -25.71 -9.71 -10.36
N TYR A 50 -24.39 -9.91 -10.21
CA TYR A 50 -23.71 -9.58 -8.97
C TYR A 50 -23.40 -8.09 -8.85
N PRO A 51 -23.65 -7.47 -7.69
CA PRO A 51 -23.32 -6.06 -7.48
C PRO A 51 -21.80 -5.89 -7.52
N GLN A 52 -21.35 -4.94 -8.34
CA GLN A 52 -19.93 -4.60 -8.41
C GLN A 52 -19.47 -4.04 -7.06
N PRO A 53 -18.41 -4.58 -6.43
CA PRO A 53 -17.91 -4.05 -5.18
C PRO A 53 -17.40 -2.62 -5.40
N HIS A 54 -18.04 -1.66 -4.73
CA HIS A 54 -17.60 -0.27 -4.72
C HIS A 54 -16.79 0.00 -3.47
N VAL A 55 -15.48 0.23 -3.65
CA VAL A 55 -14.58 0.58 -2.56
C VAL A 55 -14.79 2.05 -2.23
N LYS A 56 -15.24 2.35 -1.01
CA LYS A 56 -15.32 3.72 -0.52
C LYS A 56 -13.95 4.14 0.01
N CYS A 57 -13.30 5.07 -0.67
CA CYS A 57 -12.10 5.71 -0.14
C CYS A 57 -12.48 6.62 1.03
N TYR A 58 -11.73 6.53 2.12
CA TYR A 58 -11.92 7.36 3.30
C TYR A 58 -10.73 8.31 3.46
N THR A 59 -11.02 9.58 3.73
CA THR A 59 -10.00 10.56 4.10
C THR A 59 -10.02 10.72 5.61
N PRO A 60 -8.89 10.52 6.32
CA PRO A 60 -8.81 10.71 7.76
C PRO A 60 -9.36 12.06 8.19
N SER A 61 -10.26 12.07 9.16
CA SER A 61 -10.95 13.28 9.63
C SER A 61 -9.98 14.40 10.06
N ILE A 62 -8.82 14.04 10.60
CA ILE A 62 -7.78 14.99 11.02
C ILE A 62 -7.27 15.88 9.86
N LEU A 63 -7.26 15.35 8.64
CA LEU A 63 -6.85 16.08 7.44
C LEU A 63 -7.91 17.09 6.98
N LEU A 64 -9.14 16.99 7.49
CA LEU A 64 -10.28 17.82 7.11
C LEU A 64 -10.53 18.98 8.09
N ILE A 65 -9.82 19.05 9.21
CA ILE A 65 -10.09 20.02 10.29
C ILE A 65 -9.63 21.42 9.90
N ASN A 66 -8.35 21.58 9.55
CA ASN A 66 -7.73 22.88 9.31
C ASN A 66 -6.51 22.72 8.40
N ARG A 67 -6.33 23.64 7.44
CA ARG A 67 -5.18 23.68 6.52
C ARG A 67 -3.82 23.55 7.22
N GLN A 68 -3.60 24.22 8.37
CA GLN A 68 -2.35 24.10 9.11
C GLN A 68 -2.14 22.65 9.60
N ILE A 69 -3.17 22.08 10.23
CA ILE A 69 -3.15 20.69 10.70
C ILE A 69 -2.92 19.75 9.52
N THR A 70 -3.61 19.95 8.41
CA THR A 70 -3.45 19.15 7.19
C THR A 70 -2.01 19.18 6.69
N MET A 71 -1.36 20.35 6.62
CA MET A 71 0.02 20.46 6.15
C MET A 71 1.01 19.76 7.10
N GLU A 72 0.87 19.96 8.40
CA GLU A 72 1.72 19.27 9.40
C GLU A 72 1.49 17.74 9.37
N ALA A 73 0.23 17.32 9.30
CA ALA A 73 -0.18 15.92 9.28
C ALA A 73 0.27 15.19 8.01
N LEU A 74 0.13 15.80 6.84
CA LEU A 74 0.58 15.20 5.57
C LEU A 74 2.10 14.99 5.56
N HIS A 75 2.87 15.94 6.11
CA HIS A 75 4.31 15.79 6.24
C HIS A 75 4.69 14.58 7.12
N VAL A 76 3.91 14.29 8.16
CA VAL A 76 4.08 13.07 8.96
C VAL A 76 3.64 11.83 8.17
N LEU A 77 2.48 11.89 7.52
CA LEU A 77 1.89 10.77 6.76
C LEU A 77 2.85 10.23 5.70
N TYR A 78 3.49 11.11 4.93
CA TYR A 78 4.40 10.72 3.84
C TYR A 78 5.68 10.00 4.34
N ARG A 79 6.03 10.18 5.61
CA ARG A 79 7.15 9.50 6.27
C ARG A 79 6.78 8.18 6.93
N ILE A 80 5.50 7.84 7.02
CA ILE A 80 5.07 6.55 7.56
C ILE A 80 5.25 5.49 6.46
N PRO A 81 5.91 4.35 6.74
CA PRO A 81 6.09 3.29 5.74
C PRO A 81 4.75 2.75 5.23
N LEU A 82 4.58 2.76 3.91
CA LEU A 82 3.42 2.20 3.25
C LEU A 82 3.69 0.74 2.88
N ASN A 83 2.99 -0.18 3.55
CA ASN A 83 2.99 -1.60 3.22
C ASN A 83 2.01 -1.86 2.10
N LEU A 84 2.52 -2.32 0.97
CA LEU A 84 1.76 -2.66 -0.23
C LEU A 84 1.69 -4.16 -0.42
N TYR A 85 0.47 -4.67 -0.38
CA TYR A 85 0.13 -6.06 -0.66
C TYR A 85 -0.36 -6.17 -2.09
N GLY A 86 -0.18 -7.34 -2.73
CA GLY A 86 -0.72 -7.56 -4.07
C GLY A 86 -2.24 -7.33 -4.11
N THR A 87 -2.77 -6.78 -5.19
CA THR A 87 -4.21 -6.54 -5.34
C THR A 87 -5.00 -7.85 -5.26
N PRO A 88 -6.19 -7.84 -4.63
CA PRO A 88 -7.06 -9.01 -4.56
C PRO A 88 -7.50 -9.44 -5.97
N SER A 89 -7.82 -10.73 -6.11
CA SER A 89 -8.02 -11.35 -7.41
C SER A 89 -9.23 -10.79 -8.16
N THR A 90 -9.05 -10.57 -9.47
CA THR A 90 -9.97 -9.84 -10.36
C THR A 90 -11.13 -10.68 -10.89
N TYR A 91 -11.30 -11.91 -10.38
CA TYR A 91 -12.28 -12.88 -10.92
C TYR A 91 -13.73 -12.40 -10.81
N PHE A 92 -14.03 -11.49 -9.88
CA PHE A 92 -15.41 -11.10 -9.58
C PHE A 92 -15.86 -9.81 -10.29
N THR A 93 -14.94 -8.91 -10.59
CA THR A 93 -15.28 -7.58 -11.14
C THR A 93 -15.29 -7.53 -12.65
N MET A 94 -14.97 -8.64 -13.34
CA MET A 94 -14.68 -8.69 -14.79
C MET A 94 -13.71 -7.58 -15.25
N ARG A 95 -12.98 -6.97 -14.30
CA ARG A 95 -12.12 -5.80 -14.47
C ARG A 95 -10.94 -5.92 -13.51
N PRO A 96 -9.71 -5.69 -13.96
CA PRO A 96 -8.57 -5.59 -13.04
C PRO A 96 -8.75 -4.42 -12.08
N MET A 97 -8.73 -4.71 -10.78
CA MET A 97 -8.65 -3.68 -9.74
C MET A 97 -7.22 -3.17 -9.67
N ASP A 98 -7.08 -1.85 -9.72
CA ASP A 98 -5.81 -1.17 -9.52
C ASP A 98 -5.68 -0.69 -8.08
N ILE A 99 -4.44 -0.53 -7.61
CA ILE A 99 -4.16 0.00 -6.27
C ILE A 99 -4.66 1.43 -6.08
N THR A 100 -4.74 2.18 -7.18
CA THR A 100 -5.27 3.54 -7.23
C THR A 100 -6.75 3.63 -6.88
N GLU A 101 -7.49 2.51 -6.93
CA GLU A 101 -8.88 2.44 -6.47
C GLU A 101 -9.00 2.42 -4.93
N PHE A 102 -7.89 2.15 -4.22
CA PHE A 102 -7.84 2.05 -2.76
C PHE A 102 -7.03 3.16 -2.11
N ILE A 103 -5.97 3.59 -2.78
CA ILE A 103 -5.03 4.60 -2.31
C ILE A 103 -4.94 5.66 -3.41
N SER A 104 -5.03 6.95 -3.04
CA SER A 104 -4.88 8.00 -4.05
C SER A 104 -3.48 7.97 -4.66
N GLU A 105 -3.43 8.19 -5.97
CA GLU A 105 -2.16 8.26 -6.71
C GLU A 105 -1.24 9.35 -6.14
N HIS A 106 -1.80 10.50 -5.75
CA HIS A 106 -1.03 11.56 -5.10
C HIS A 106 -0.36 11.10 -3.81
N LEU A 107 -1.03 10.29 -2.98
CA LEU A 107 -0.43 9.74 -1.77
C LEU A 107 0.70 8.77 -2.14
N LEU A 108 0.49 7.89 -3.13
CA LEU A 108 1.52 6.97 -3.62
C LEU A 108 2.75 7.71 -4.16
N GLN A 109 2.56 8.83 -4.85
CA GLN A 109 3.66 9.66 -5.34
C GLN A 109 4.45 10.33 -4.22
N GLN A 110 3.80 10.76 -3.14
CA GLN A 110 4.45 11.57 -2.11
C GLN A 110 5.09 10.75 -0.99
N ILE A 111 4.91 9.43 -0.92
CA ILE A 111 5.52 8.60 0.13
C ILE A 111 7.04 8.48 -0.01
N HIS A 112 7.72 8.47 1.14
CA HIS A 112 9.17 8.35 1.23
C HIS A 112 9.62 6.89 1.39
N TYR A 113 8.82 6.05 2.06
CA TYR A 113 9.19 4.68 2.38
C TYR A 113 8.12 3.69 1.91
N GLY A 114 8.47 2.85 0.93
CA GLY A 114 7.59 1.84 0.36
C GLY A 114 8.02 0.43 0.77
N VAL A 115 7.06 -0.42 1.14
CA VAL A 115 7.31 -1.82 1.49
C VAL A 115 6.42 -2.72 0.64
N LEU A 116 6.99 -3.40 -0.36
CA LEU A 116 6.29 -4.36 -1.21
C LEU A 116 6.29 -5.75 -0.57
N ARG A 117 5.12 -6.24 -0.19
CA ARG A 117 4.88 -7.58 0.37
C ARG A 117 4.16 -8.43 -0.67
N LEU A 118 4.95 -9.13 -1.48
CA LEU A 118 4.44 -9.84 -2.66
C LEU A 118 4.56 -11.35 -2.45
N ASP A 119 3.42 -12.03 -2.29
CA ASP A 119 3.37 -13.48 -2.39
C ASP A 119 3.47 -13.93 -3.86
N SER A 120 2.71 -13.27 -4.74
CA SER A 120 2.83 -13.39 -6.20
C SER A 120 3.26 -12.06 -6.83
N ALA A 121 4.21 -12.09 -7.77
CA ALA A 121 4.67 -10.88 -8.47
C ALA A 121 3.80 -10.60 -9.69
N SER A 122 2.59 -10.08 -9.50
CA SER A 122 1.76 -9.65 -10.63
C SER A 122 2.42 -8.44 -11.33
N LYS A 123 2.80 -8.61 -12.60
CA LYS A 123 3.39 -7.52 -13.41
C LYS A 123 2.44 -6.32 -13.51
N ASN A 124 1.15 -6.58 -13.59
CA ASN A 124 0.10 -5.57 -13.71
C ASN A 124 -0.07 -4.72 -12.44
N PHE A 125 0.47 -5.16 -11.31
CA PHE A 125 0.47 -4.38 -10.07
C PHE A 125 1.79 -3.63 -9.91
N VAL A 126 2.91 -4.34 -10.06
CA VAL A 126 4.23 -3.76 -9.74
C VAL A 126 4.66 -2.73 -10.78
N LEU A 127 4.39 -2.94 -12.08
CA LEU A 127 4.87 -2.02 -13.10
C LEU A 127 4.18 -0.65 -13.04
N PRO A 128 2.83 -0.54 -12.99
CA PRO A 128 2.17 0.76 -12.84
C PRO A 128 2.59 1.48 -11.56
N LEU A 129 2.78 0.74 -10.46
CA LEU A 129 3.23 1.31 -9.21
C LEU A 129 4.65 1.92 -9.30
N LEU A 130 5.57 1.25 -10.01
CA LEU A 130 6.89 1.82 -10.28
C LEU A 130 6.81 3.07 -11.16
N ASP A 131 5.89 3.10 -12.13
CA ASP A 131 5.68 4.26 -12.99
C ASP A 131 5.18 5.45 -12.16
N ILE A 132 4.18 5.24 -11.27
CA ILE A 132 3.67 6.25 -10.34
C ILE A 132 4.79 6.82 -9.45
N TRP A 133 5.65 5.96 -8.89
CA TRP A 133 6.78 6.42 -8.07
C TRP A 133 7.88 7.13 -8.85
N CYS A 134 8.06 6.82 -10.13
CA CYS A 134 9.01 7.52 -10.98
C CYS A 134 8.62 8.98 -11.23
N GLU A 135 7.32 9.32 -11.19
CA GLU A 135 6.86 10.66 -11.57
C GLU A 135 7.27 11.77 -10.59
N SER A 136 7.16 11.51 -9.28
CA SER A 136 7.45 12.47 -8.22
C SER A 136 8.85 12.31 -7.63
N ASN A 137 9.43 11.11 -7.72
CA ASN A 137 10.75 10.75 -7.17
C ASN A 137 10.92 11.11 -5.67
N CYS A 138 9.84 11.06 -4.88
CA CYS A 138 9.88 11.31 -3.44
C CYS A 138 10.29 10.07 -2.62
N LEU A 139 10.30 8.89 -3.25
CA LEU A 139 10.59 7.64 -2.60
C LEU A 139 12.09 7.55 -2.25
N GLU A 140 12.40 7.48 -0.96
CA GLU A 140 13.76 7.36 -0.43
C GLU A 140 14.22 5.91 -0.33
N SER A 141 13.32 4.96 -0.02
CA SER A 141 13.66 3.54 0.02
C SER A 141 12.51 2.63 -0.34
N LEU A 142 12.85 1.46 -0.91
CA LEU A 142 11.88 0.43 -1.28
C LEU A 142 12.33 -0.94 -0.77
N ASP A 143 11.59 -1.49 0.19
CA ASP A 143 11.82 -2.85 0.70
C ASP A 143 10.92 -3.85 -0.02
N VAL A 144 11.49 -4.91 -0.58
CA VAL A 144 10.76 -5.94 -1.33
C VAL A 144 10.87 -7.28 -0.64
N TYR A 145 9.76 -7.73 -0.06
CA TYR A 145 9.62 -9.01 0.61
C TYR A 145 9.10 -10.05 -0.38
N ARG A 146 9.87 -11.13 -0.54
CA ARG A 146 9.59 -12.25 -1.43
C ARG A 146 9.61 -13.57 -0.64
N PRO A 147 8.72 -14.53 -0.97
CA PRO A 147 8.77 -15.87 -0.39
C PRO A 147 10.08 -16.61 -0.72
N ARG A 148 10.63 -17.32 0.26
CA ARG A 148 11.82 -18.20 0.11
C ARG A 148 11.55 -19.37 -0.83
N GLY A 149 10.30 -19.83 -0.91
CA GLY A 149 9.85 -20.88 -1.82
C GLY A 149 10.05 -20.53 -3.30
N THR A 150 9.99 -21.54 -4.18
CA THR A 150 10.05 -21.29 -5.63
C THR A 150 8.84 -20.46 -6.04
N PRO A 151 9.03 -19.25 -6.59
CA PRO A 151 7.93 -18.39 -6.95
C PRO A 151 7.18 -18.97 -8.15
N ILE A 152 5.86 -19.13 -8.02
CA ILE A 152 4.97 -19.54 -9.11
C ILE A 152 4.08 -18.33 -9.42
N PRO A 153 4.12 -17.73 -10.63
CA PRO A 153 4.88 -18.10 -11.83
C PRO A 153 6.27 -17.45 -11.92
N ARG A 154 7.30 -18.26 -12.23
CA ARG A 154 8.72 -17.84 -12.32
C ARG A 154 8.97 -16.68 -13.30
N HIS A 155 8.23 -16.63 -14.41
CA HIS A 155 8.41 -15.59 -15.45
C HIS A 155 7.99 -14.20 -14.94
N HIS A 156 6.94 -14.10 -14.13
CA HIS A 156 6.49 -12.79 -13.67
C HIS A 156 7.50 -12.15 -12.73
N TRP A 157 8.04 -12.95 -11.81
CA TRP A 157 9.13 -12.54 -10.94
C TRP A 157 10.41 -12.16 -11.69
N TYR A 158 10.71 -12.82 -12.82
CA TYR A 158 11.86 -12.43 -13.64
C TYR A 158 11.73 -11.00 -14.19
N VAL A 159 10.56 -10.67 -14.77
CA VAL A 159 10.30 -9.34 -15.32
C VAL A 159 10.27 -8.28 -14.22
N VAL A 160 9.54 -8.56 -13.13
CA VAL A 160 9.46 -7.66 -11.98
C VAL A 160 10.84 -7.41 -11.38
N LYS A 161 11.65 -8.46 -11.19
CA LYS A 161 13.02 -8.33 -10.70
C LYS A 161 13.91 -7.52 -11.66
N SER A 162 13.77 -7.71 -12.96
CA SER A 162 14.52 -6.93 -13.95
C SER A 162 14.18 -5.44 -13.85
N LYS A 163 12.89 -5.11 -13.73
CA LYS A 163 12.42 -3.72 -13.63
C LYS A 163 12.76 -3.09 -12.30
N LEU A 164 12.63 -3.82 -11.19
CA LEU A 164 13.09 -3.35 -9.87
C LEU A 164 14.60 -3.12 -9.82
N ARG A 165 15.40 -3.90 -10.56
CA ARG A 165 16.84 -3.63 -10.70
C ARG A 165 17.12 -2.34 -11.47
N THR A 166 16.36 -2.07 -12.52
CA THR A 166 16.45 -0.78 -13.23
C THR A 166 16.01 0.36 -12.31
N PHE A 167 14.91 0.19 -11.57
CA PHE A 167 14.43 1.19 -10.60
C PHE A 167 15.43 1.41 -9.45
N SER A 168 16.20 0.39 -9.09
CA SER A 168 17.24 0.48 -8.05
C SER A 168 18.36 1.47 -8.38
N THR A 169 18.47 1.96 -9.62
CA THR A 169 19.41 3.04 -9.95
C THR A 169 18.91 4.41 -9.49
N LEU A 170 17.62 4.56 -9.25
CA LEU A 170 16.98 5.80 -8.80
C LEU A 170 16.79 5.81 -7.28
N VAL A 171 16.27 4.70 -6.74
CA VAL A 171 15.92 4.55 -5.33
C VAL A 171 16.58 3.27 -4.78
N PRO A 172 17.16 3.26 -3.56
CA PRO A 172 17.68 2.03 -2.97
C PRO A 172 16.57 0.99 -2.77
N VAL A 173 16.71 -0.16 -3.45
CA VAL A 173 15.78 -1.30 -3.35
C VAL A 173 16.44 -2.45 -2.58
N VAL A 174 15.87 -2.82 -1.43
CA VAL A 174 16.38 -3.94 -0.61
C VAL A 174 15.49 -5.16 -0.77
N PHE A 175 16.09 -6.32 -1.07
CA PHE A 175 15.34 -7.56 -1.25
C PHE A 175 15.44 -8.44 0.00
N HIS A 176 14.29 -8.74 0.61
CA HIS A 176 14.17 -9.64 1.75
C HIS A 176 13.55 -10.97 1.33
N LYS A 177 14.21 -12.07 1.69
CA LYS A 177 13.69 -13.43 1.48
C LYS A 177 13.12 -13.95 2.79
N VAL A 178 11.81 -14.07 2.87
CA VAL A 178 11.09 -14.50 4.08
C VAL A 178 10.21 -15.70 3.77
N ASP A 179 9.89 -16.51 4.79
CA ASP A 179 9.02 -17.68 4.61
C ASP A 179 7.57 -17.26 4.29
N ASP A 180 7.08 -16.21 4.95
CA ASP A 180 5.79 -15.57 4.66
C ASP A 180 6.00 -14.04 4.47
N PRO A 181 5.87 -13.50 3.24
CA PRO A 181 6.04 -12.08 2.97
C PRO A 181 4.91 -11.21 3.56
N LEU A 182 3.73 -11.79 3.80
CA LEU A 182 2.55 -11.10 4.31
C LEU A 182 2.63 -10.89 5.84
N LYS A 183 3.38 -11.75 6.53
CA LYS A 183 3.55 -11.72 8.00
C LYS A 183 4.94 -11.32 8.48
N ALA A 184 5.87 -10.99 7.59
CA ALA A 184 7.22 -10.62 7.99
C ALA A 184 7.20 -9.33 8.84
N ASP A 185 7.55 -9.41 10.13
CA ASP A 185 7.64 -8.21 10.97
C ASP A 185 8.68 -7.23 10.42
N THR A 186 8.36 -5.93 10.46
CA THR A 186 9.25 -4.81 10.08
C THR A 186 10.40 -4.58 11.08
N ALA A 187 10.92 -5.66 11.70
CA ALA A 187 11.90 -5.59 12.77
C ALA A 187 13.25 -4.99 12.36
N THR A 188 13.50 -4.76 11.07
CA THR A 188 14.82 -4.34 10.56
C THR A 188 15.00 -2.82 10.45
N ILE A 189 13.94 -2.00 10.52
CA ILE A 189 14.05 -0.53 10.31
C ILE A 189 14.51 0.21 11.59
N LYS A 190 14.61 -0.47 12.75
CA LYS A 190 15.04 0.15 14.03
C LYS A 190 16.56 0.27 14.25
N SER A 191 17.43 -0.01 13.27
CA SER A 191 18.89 0.02 13.48
C SER A 191 19.64 1.25 12.97
N MET A 192 18.94 2.29 12.51
CA MET A 192 19.55 3.59 12.20
C MET A 192 18.84 4.70 12.96
N GLY A 193 19.05 4.70 14.28
CA GLY A 193 18.81 5.82 15.19
C GLY A 193 20.07 6.08 15.99
#